data_AF-A0A0M0JHM7-F1
#
_entry.id   AF-A0A0M0JHM7-F1
#
_cell.length_a   1.000
_cell.length_b   1.000
_cell.length_c   1.000
_cell.angle_alpha   90.00
_cell.angle_beta   90.00
_cell.angle_gamma   90.00
#
_symmetry.space_group_name_H-M   'P 1'
#
loop_
_entity.id
_entity.type
_entity.pdbx_description
1 polymer ?
#
loop_
_entity_poly.entity_id
_entity_poly.type
_entity_poly.pdbx_seq_one_letter_code
_entity_poly.pdbx_strand_id
1 'polypeptide(L)'
;MWGYLLTMATFVNSFFLSQAYGYWLAQKGNVRKVQGRLSDMGMLLAIHARRDAETGKFTAESLELLETIARWMRLYHMLFWASQVRPARGDNAVSYSLLRTEVGLRGLLERGALTEREFSLLMDDTAMSETKRHSAVLEWIMARFIDARYTGILQGNAGLDARFLEEGCKLRAVCGNIADDAAAPMPLSYVHLVQLLVDTLVVLAPFALYPKLGVLTIALSPVLVFFYRGFLELSKSFLDPFGNGDSLAENFSVSCLLCEVNAASVRWFSSIRELPFATHPDAKGKTDGM
;
A
#
# COMPACT_ATOMS: atom_id res chain seq x y z
N MET A 1 3.23 8.38 -46.77
CA MET A 1 2.23 7.95 -45.76
C MET A 1 2.83 7.08 -44.66
N TRP A 2 3.41 5.91 -44.97
CA TRP A 2 4.05 5.01 -43.97
C TRP A 2 5.06 5.70 -43.02
N GLY A 3 5.98 6.51 -43.56
CA GLY A 3 6.97 7.20 -42.73
C GLY A 3 6.36 8.13 -41.68
N TYR A 4 5.29 8.85 -42.03
CA TYR A 4 4.57 9.71 -41.08
C TYR A 4 3.87 8.89 -39.99
N LEU A 5 3.22 7.78 -40.37
CA LEU A 5 2.57 6.87 -39.42
C LEU A 5 3.59 6.26 -38.45
N LEU A 6 4.74 5.80 -38.95
CA LEU A 6 5.83 5.25 -38.16
C LEU A 6 6.37 6.26 -37.14
N THR A 7 6.66 7.49 -37.59
CA THR A 7 7.16 8.56 -36.71
C THR A 7 6.12 8.93 -35.65
N MET A 8 4.86 9.09 -36.05
CA MET A 8 3.78 9.44 -35.12
C MET A 8 3.51 8.34 -34.10
N ALA A 9 3.46 7.08 -34.54
CA ALA A 9 3.31 5.92 -33.65
C ALA A 9 4.46 5.80 -32.66
N THR A 10 5.70 6.00 -33.12
CA THR A 10 6.87 5.95 -32.24
C THR A 10 6.84 7.05 -31.20
N PHE A 11 6.53 8.29 -31.61
CA PHE A 11 6.44 9.43 -30.70
C PHE A 11 5.34 9.25 -29.66
N VAL A 12 4.11 8.94 -30.11
CA VAL A 12 2.95 8.81 -29.22
C VAL A 12 3.13 7.63 -28.27
N ASN A 13 3.62 6.48 -28.75
CA ASN A 13 3.83 5.30 -27.91
C ASN A 13 4.94 5.53 -26.87
N SER A 14 6.02 6.23 -27.23
CA SER A 14 7.09 6.58 -26.28
C SER A 14 6.61 7.57 -25.21
N PHE A 15 5.80 8.56 -25.60
CA PHE A 15 5.20 9.48 -24.65
C PHE A 15 4.21 8.76 -23.72
N PHE A 16 3.37 7.89 -24.25
CA PHE A 16 2.44 7.06 -23.48
C PHE A 16 3.18 6.19 -22.46
N LEU A 17 4.25 5.51 -22.87
CA LEU A 17 5.11 4.73 -21.97
C LEU A 17 5.68 5.59 -20.84
N SER A 18 6.19 6.79 -21.17
CA SER A 18 6.76 7.69 -20.16
C SER A 18 5.71 8.13 -19.12
N GLN A 19 4.48 8.41 -19.54
CA GLN A 19 3.40 8.78 -18.63
C GLN A 19 2.96 7.59 -17.77
N ALA A 20 2.81 6.41 -18.37
CA ALA A 20 2.44 5.19 -17.66
C ALA A 20 3.52 4.80 -16.63
N TYR A 21 4.80 4.89 -16.99
CA TYR A 21 5.91 4.64 -16.06
C TYR A 21 5.95 5.66 -14.90
N GLY A 22 5.71 6.94 -15.19
CA GLY A 22 5.60 7.98 -14.16
C GLY A 22 4.48 7.69 -13.15
N TYR A 23 3.31 7.26 -13.65
CA TYR A 23 2.20 6.80 -12.81
C TYR A 23 2.60 5.60 -11.94
N TRP A 24 3.20 4.56 -12.54
CA TRP A 24 3.65 3.38 -11.81
C TRP A 24 4.67 3.72 -10.70
N LEU A 25 5.61 4.63 -10.97
CA LEU A 25 6.60 5.07 -9.99
C LEU A 25 5.95 5.86 -8.84
N ALA A 26 4.95 6.70 -9.14
CA ALA A 26 4.18 7.40 -8.12
C ALA A 26 3.41 6.42 -7.22
N GLN A 27 2.77 5.41 -7.81
CA GLN A 27 2.09 4.33 -7.07
C GLN A 27 3.06 3.57 -6.18
N LYS A 28 4.23 3.15 -6.71
CA LYS A 28 5.29 2.51 -5.92
C LYS A 28 5.70 3.38 -4.73
N GLY A 29 5.85 4.68 -4.94
CA GLY A 29 6.17 5.64 -3.89
C GLY A 29 5.10 5.70 -2.80
N ASN A 30 3.82 5.74 -3.18
CA ASN A 30 2.70 5.77 -2.23
C ASN A 30 2.61 4.46 -1.44
N VAL A 31 2.74 3.31 -2.09
CA VAL A 31 2.79 1.98 -1.45
C VAL A 31 3.85 1.93 -0.35
N ARG A 32 5.08 2.39 -0.65
CA ARG A 32 6.18 2.41 0.34
C ARG A 32 5.97 3.42 1.46
N LYS A 33 5.34 4.57 1.16
CA LYS A 33 4.96 5.55 2.20
C LYS A 33 4.00 4.95 3.21
N VAL A 34 3.03 4.12 2.81
CA VAL A 34 2.11 3.44 3.76
C VAL A 34 2.91 2.66 4.82
N GLN A 35 3.87 1.83 4.39
CA GLN A 35 4.71 1.05 5.30
C GLN A 35 5.60 1.94 6.18
N GLY A 36 6.18 2.99 5.59
CA GLY A 36 6.98 3.97 6.32
C GLY A 36 6.19 4.65 7.44
N ARG A 37 4.96 5.10 7.16
CA ARG A 37 4.09 5.78 8.14
C ARG A 37 3.64 4.85 9.27
N LEU A 38 3.28 3.60 8.95
CA LEU A 38 2.99 2.59 9.97
C LEU A 38 4.21 2.34 10.87
N SER A 39 5.41 2.27 10.26
CA SER A 39 6.67 2.14 10.99
C SER A 39 6.95 3.36 11.88
N ASP A 40 6.72 4.57 11.39
CA ASP A 40 6.91 5.83 12.14
C ASP A 40 6.01 5.84 13.38
N MET A 41 4.73 5.48 13.23
CA MET A 41 3.78 5.37 14.35
C MET A 41 4.24 4.32 15.38
N GLY A 42 4.68 3.14 14.93
CA GLY A 42 5.18 2.09 15.82
C GLY A 42 6.44 2.51 16.60
N MET A 43 7.33 3.26 15.95
CA MET A 43 8.52 3.83 16.56
C MET A 43 8.15 4.86 17.65
N LEU A 44 7.25 5.80 17.34
CA LEU A 44 6.80 6.81 18.30
C LEU A 44 6.19 6.16 19.55
N LEU A 45 5.35 5.14 19.39
CA LEU A 45 4.77 4.42 20.51
C LEU A 45 5.84 3.71 21.36
N ALA A 46 6.80 3.03 20.73
CA ALA A 46 7.84 2.28 21.44
C ALA A 46 8.80 3.17 22.23
N ILE A 47 9.08 4.39 21.74
CA ILE A 47 9.94 5.37 22.41
C ILE A 47 9.23 5.97 23.63
N HIS A 48 7.93 6.25 23.51
CA HIS A 48 7.15 6.96 24.51
C HIS A 48 6.41 6.04 25.50
N ALA A 49 6.45 4.73 25.30
CA ALA A 49 5.87 3.76 26.21
C ALA A 49 6.57 3.77 27.58
N ARG A 50 5.76 3.72 28.65
CA ARG A 50 6.23 3.77 30.04
C ARG A 50 7.14 2.57 30.32
N ARG A 51 8.21 2.85 31.05
CA ARG A 51 9.20 1.87 31.48
C ARG A 51 9.35 1.87 32.98
N ASP A 52 9.78 0.73 33.49
CA ASP A 52 10.24 0.58 34.85
C ASP A 52 11.59 1.30 35.02
N ALA A 53 11.70 2.13 36.06
CA ALA A 53 12.85 3.00 36.25
C ALA A 53 14.13 2.24 36.61
N GLU A 54 14.01 1.09 37.27
CA GLU A 54 15.12 0.29 37.77
C GLU A 54 15.68 -0.64 36.70
N THR A 55 14.77 -1.25 35.92
CA THR A 55 15.12 -2.26 34.91
C THR A 55 15.21 -1.71 33.49
N GLY A 56 14.64 -0.52 33.22
CA GLY A 56 14.56 0.06 31.87
C GLY A 56 13.64 -0.71 30.91
N LYS A 57 12.95 -1.74 31.40
CA LYS A 57 12.01 -2.58 30.62
C LYS A 57 10.65 -1.92 30.54
N PHE A 58 9.87 -2.27 29.53
CA PHE A 58 8.48 -1.83 29.45
C PHE A 58 7.66 -2.33 30.65
N THR A 59 6.74 -1.48 31.13
CA THR A 59 5.71 -1.96 32.06
C THR A 59 4.78 -2.95 31.35
N ALA A 60 4.15 -3.85 32.10
CA ALA A 60 3.22 -4.84 31.53
C ALA A 60 2.10 -4.17 30.71
N GLU A 61 1.52 -3.09 31.23
CA GLU A 61 0.48 -2.30 30.55
C GLU A 61 0.96 -1.66 29.24
N SER A 62 2.20 -1.16 29.23
CA SER A 62 2.80 -0.58 28.02
C SER A 62 3.08 -1.63 26.97
N LEU A 63 3.54 -2.82 27.39
CA LEU A 63 3.79 -3.93 26.48
C LEU A 63 2.48 -4.42 25.85
N GLU A 64 1.43 -4.59 26.64
CA GLU A 64 0.09 -4.98 26.15
C GLU A 64 -0.47 -3.96 25.14
N LEU A 65 -0.31 -2.66 25.43
CA LEU A 65 -0.67 -1.59 24.50
C LEU A 65 0.07 -1.71 23.16
N LEU A 66 1.40 -1.88 23.21
CA LEU A 66 2.23 -1.98 22.01
C LEU A 66 1.89 -3.21 21.18
N GLU A 67 1.64 -4.36 21.82
CA GLU A 67 1.23 -5.60 21.16
C GLU A 67 -0.15 -5.46 20.50
N THR A 68 -1.09 -4.81 21.19
CA THR A 68 -2.44 -4.53 20.68
C THR A 68 -2.38 -3.62 19.46
N ILE A 69 -1.67 -2.49 19.55
CA ILE A 69 -1.54 -1.56 18.42
C ILE A 69 -0.78 -2.22 17.27
N ALA A 70 0.27 -3.00 17.54
CA ALA A 70 0.99 -3.73 16.50
C ALA A 70 0.06 -4.71 15.75
N ARG A 71 -0.83 -5.41 16.47
CA ARG A 71 -1.85 -6.27 15.87
C ARG A 71 -2.84 -5.47 15.01
N TRP A 72 -3.29 -4.32 15.48
CA TRP A 72 -4.16 -3.44 14.70
C TRP A 72 -3.47 -2.83 13.49
N MET A 73 -2.18 -2.51 13.55
CA MET A 73 -1.41 -2.04 12.37
C MET A 73 -1.35 -3.11 11.29
N ARG A 74 -1.15 -4.38 11.68
CA ARG A 74 -1.20 -5.51 10.73
C ARG A 74 -2.59 -5.69 10.15
N LEU A 75 -3.61 -5.68 11.00
CA LEU A 75 -5.02 -5.81 10.59
C LEU A 75 -5.43 -4.68 9.64
N TYR A 76 -5.11 -3.43 9.98
CA TYR A 76 -5.31 -2.26 9.14
C TYR A 76 -4.71 -2.47 7.75
N HIS A 77 -3.44 -2.87 7.70
CA HIS A 77 -2.72 -3.06 6.44
C HIS A 77 -3.31 -4.20 5.60
N MET A 78 -3.71 -5.32 6.23
CA MET A 78 -4.41 -6.41 5.56
C MET A 78 -5.75 -5.97 4.96
N LEU A 79 -6.58 -5.28 5.74
CA LEU A 79 -7.90 -4.82 5.29
C LEU A 79 -7.79 -3.70 4.24
N PHE A 80 -6.77 -2.84 4.34
CA PHE A 80 -6.48 -1.84 3.34
C PHE A 80 -6.16 -2.50 2.00
N TRP A 81 -5.19 -3.42 1.94
CA TRP A 81 -4.87 -4.09 0.68
C TRP A 81 -6.01 -4.96 0.16
N ALA A 82 -6.80 -5.58 1.03
CA ALA A 82 -8.01 -6.29 0.64
C ALA A 82 -9.07 -5.38 -0.01
N SER A 83 -9.04 -4.07 0.28
CA SER A 83 -9.90 -3.07 -0.38
C SER A 83 -9.35 -2.58 -1.72
N GLN A 84 -8.03 -2.54 -1.89
CA GLN A 84 -7.37 -2.00 -3.08
C GLN A 84 -7.15 -3.04 -4.18
N VAL A 85 -6.87 -4.29 -3.78
CA VAL A 85 -6.65 -5.41 -4.69
C VAL A 85 -7.98 -6.10 -4.97
N ARG A 86 -8.40 -6.10 -6.23
CA ARG A 86 -9.58 -6.81 -6.69
C ARG A 86 -9.33 -8.33 -6.67
N PRO A 87 -10.39 -9.15 -6.61
CA PRO A 87 -10.23 -10.58 -6.80
C PRO A 87 -9.56 -10.84 -8.15
N ALA A 88 -8.44 -11.55 -8.14
CA ALA A 88 -7.84 -11.98 -9.38
C ALA A 88 -8.81 -12.93 -10.11
N ARG A 89 -9.00 -12.73 -11.42
CA ARG A 89 -9.87 -13.61 -12.22
C ARG A 89 -9.16 -14.89 -12.70
N GLY A 90 -7.87 -15.05 -12.40
CA GLY A 90 -7.08 -16.23 -12.77
C GLY A 90 -6.75 -17.17 -11.60
N ASP A 91 -6.62 -18.47 -11.90
CA ASP A 91 -6.46 -19.59 -10.95
C ASP A 91 -5.26 -19.51 -9.98
N ASN A 92 -4.29 -18.62 -10.22
CA ASN A 92 -3.01 -18.58 -9.49
C ASN A 92 -2.81 -17.35 -8.59
N ALA A 93 -3.77 -16.43 -8.50
CA ALA A 93 -3.58 -15.19 -7.76
C ALA A 93 -4.45 -15.12 -6.49
N VAL A 94 -3.79 -14.89 -5.36
CA VAL A 94 -4.40 -14.83 -4.04
C VAL A 94 -5.35 -13.64 -3.97
N SER A 95 -6.65 -13.91 -3.90
CA SER A 95 -7.66 -12.87 -3.72
C SER A 95 -7.71 -12.42 -2.26
N TYR A 96 -7.17 -11.23 -1.99
CA TYR A 96 -7.28 -10.61 -0.67
C TYR A 96 -8.70 -10.11 -0.37
N SER A 97 -9.57 -9.99 -1.38
CA SER A 97 -10.94 -9.53 -1.19
C SER A 97 -11.75 -10.41 -0.24
N LEU A 98 -11.37 -11.70 -0.11
CA LEU A 98 -12.00 -12.63 0.84
C LEU A 98 -11.84 -12.15 2.29
N LEU A 99 -10.76 -11.45 2.63
CA LEU A 99 -10.54 -10.91 3.98
C LEU A 99 -11.55 -9.81 4.35
N ARG A 100 -12.34 -9.33 3.38
CA ARG A 100 -13.44 -8.39 3.63
C ARG A 100 -14.75 -9.10 3.94
N THR A 101 -14.92 -10.37 3.59
CA THR A 101 -16.16 -11.08 3.84
C THR A 101 -16.20 -11.55 5.29
N GLU A 102 -17.40 -11.89 5.78
CA GLU A 102 -17.56 -12.52 7.09
C GLU A 102 -16.67 -13.76 7.24
N VAL A 103 -16.60 -14.60 6.20
CA VAL A 103 -15.78 -15.82 6.19
C VAL A 103 -14.30 -15.49 6.36
N GLY A 104 -13.78 -14.49 5.65
CA GLY A 104 -12.38 -14.09 5.80
C GLY A 104 -12.07 -13.46 7.15
N LEU A 105 -12.99 -12.65 7.69
CA LEU A 105 -12.83 -12.06 9.03
C LEU A 105 -12.91 -13.13 10.13
N ARG A 106 -13.76 -14.15 9.99
CA ARG A 106 -13.76 -15.33 10.88
C ARG A 106 -12.44 -16.09 10.79
N GLY A 107 -11.89 -16.27 9.59
CA GLY A 107 -10.56 -16.87 9.44
C GLY A 107 -9.44 -16.05 10.10
N LEU A 108 -9.56 -14.72 10.16
CA LEU A 108 -8.62 -13.86 10.90
C LEU A 108 -8.80 -13.98 12.42
N LEU A 109 -10.03 -14.14 12.90
CA LEU A 109 -10.36 -14.41 14.29
C LEU A 109 -9.77 -15.75 14.75
N GLU A 110 -9.97 -16.82 13.99
CA GLU A 110 -9.41 -18.16 14.27
C GLU A 110 -7.87 -18.16 14.33
N ARG A 111 -7.23 -17.29 13.54
CA ARG A 111 -5.77 -17.10 13.53
C ARG A 111 -5.26 -16.13 14.59
N GLY A 112 -6.13 -15.60 15.45
CA GLY A 112 -5.77 -14.66 16.51
C GLY A 112 -5.35 -13.26 16.02
N ALA A 113 -5.65 -12.90 14.77
CA ALA A 113 -5.42 -11.55 14.26
C ALA A 113 -6.49 -10.57 14.77
N LEU A 114 -7.68 -11.09 15.10
CA LEU A 114 -8.83 -10.38 15.67
C LEU A 114 -9.24 -11.02 17.00
N THR A 115 -9.87 -10.24 17.85
CA THR A 115 -10.64 -10.72 19.00
C THR A 115 -12.13 -10.79 18.65
N GLU A 116 -12.92 -11.57 19.41
CA GLU A 116 -14.37 -11.71 19.19
C GLU A 116 -15.09 -10.35 19.19
N ARG A 117 -14.67 -9.46 20.08
CA ARG A 117 -15.22 -8.11 20.21
C ARG A 117 -14.88 -7.23 18.99
N GLU A 118 -13.67 -7.33 18.48
CA GLU A 118 -13.29 -6.56 17.27
C GLU A 118 -13.99 -7.10 16.04
N PHE A 119 -14.15 -8.41 15.94
CA PHE A 119 -14.92 -9.04 14.89
C PHE A 119 -16.36 -8.52 14.87
N SER A 120 -17.05 -8.52 16.02
CA SER A 120 -18.43 -8.01 16.08
C SER A 120 -18.53 -6.53 15.73
N LEU A 121 -17.57 -5.70 16.14
CA LEU A 121 -17.53 -4.28 15.78
C LEU A 121 -17.30 -4.05 14.27
N LEU A 122 -16.47 -4.87 13.61
CA LEU A 122 -16.25 -4.76 12.16
C LEU A 122 -17.42 -5.31 11.33
N MET A 123 -18.22 -6.21 11.91
CA MET A 123 -19.38 -6.83 11.28
C MET A 123 -20.68 -6.05 11.48
N ASP A 124 -20.64 -4.95 12.25
CA ASP A 124 -21.79 -4.07 12.37
C ASP A 124 -22.04 -3.31 11.06
N ASP A 125 -22.87 -3.89 10.20
CA ASP A 125 -23.21 -3.38 8.87
C ASP A 125 -23.98 -2.06 8.90
N THR A 126 -24.50 -1.64 10.06
CA THR A 126 -25.21 -0.35 10.19
C THR A 126 -24.27 0.85 10.21
N ALA A 127 -23.00 0.64 10.58
CA ALA A 127 -22.03 1.72 10.77
C ALA A 127 -21.10 1.92 9.56
N MET A 128 -20.74 0.85 8.82
CA MET A 128 -19.62 0.93 7.86
C MET A 128 -19.76 0.02 6.64
N SER A 129 -19.43 0.57 5.46
CA SER A 129 -19.23 -0.24 4.25
C SER A 129 -18.02 -1.16 4.39
N GLU A 130 -18.11 -2.38 3.86
CA GLU A 130 -17.03 -3.38 3.85
C GLU A 130 -15.69 -2.83 3.33
N THR A 131 -15.73 -1.90 2.37
CA THR A 131 -14.54 -1.29 1.75
C THR A 131 -13.80 -0.37 2.71
N LYS A 132 -14.48 0.15 3.75
CA LYS A 132 -13.97 1.17 4.67
C LYS A 132 -13.63 0.63 6.06
N ARG A 133 -13.74 -0.68 6.28
CA ARG A 133 -13.41 -1.33 7.56
C ARG A 133 -11.98 -1.05 8.03
N HIS A 134 -11.03 -0.88 7.09
CA HIS A 134 -9.66 -0.48 7.43
C HIS A 134 -9.61 0.90 8.11
N SER A 135 -10.45 1.86 7.74
CA SER A 135 -10.49 3.17 8.39
C SER A 135 -10.87 3.09 9.87
N ALA A 136 -11.81 2.21 10.25
CA ALA A 136 -12.15 2.00 11.65
C ALA A 136 -10.96 1.50 12.46
N VAL A 137 -10.18 0.57 11.91
CA VAL A 137 -8.99 0.06 12.61
C VAL A 137 -7.95 1.17 12.80
N LEU A 138 -7.79 2.08 11.83
CA LEU A 138 -6.93 3.25 12.00
C LEU A 138 -7.45 4.18 13.11
N GLU A 139 -8.75 4.42 13.14
CA GLU A 139 -9.39 5.21 14.20
C GLU A 139 -9.24 4.55 15.57
N TRP A 140 -9.31 3.22 15.68
CA TRP A 140 -9.04 2.49 16.93
C TRP A 140 -7.61 2.71 17.41
N ILE A 141 -6.62 2.66 16.51
CA ILE A 141 -5.22 2.94 16.84
C ILE A 141 -5.07 4.36 17.39
N MET A 142 -5.67 5.35 16.72
CA MET A 142 -5.60 6.75 17.13
C MET A 142 -6.33 7.01 18.46
N ALA A 143 -7.54 6.46 18.63
CA ALA A 143 -8.31 6.58 19.86
C ALA A 143 -7.59 5.92 21.05
N ARG A 144 -7.02 4.73 20.84
CA ARG A 144 -6.27 4.02 21.88
C ARG A 144 -4.97 4.72 22.24
N PHE A 145 -4.32 5.38 21.30
CA PHE A 145 -3.19 6.26 21.60
C PHE A 145 -3.59 7.39 22.56
N ILE A 146 -4.70 8.08 22.28
CA ILE A 146 -5.20 9.16 23.13
C ILE A 146 -5.58 8.65 24.53
N ASP A 147 -6.26 7.52 24.62
CA ASP A 147 -6.59 6.87 25.89
C ASP A 147 -5.34 6.47 26.69
N ALA A 148 -4.32 5.91 26.02
CA ALA A 148 -3.04 5.58 26.62
C ALA A 148 -2.25 6.81 27.12
N ARG A 149 -2.47 7.98 26.50
CA ARG A 149 -1.92 9.26 26.96
C ARG A 149 -2.63 9.76 28.21
N TYR A 150 -3.96 9.70 28.27
CA TYR A 150 -4.74 10.09 29.45
C TYR A 150 -4.49 9.20 30.67
N THR A 151 -4.33 7.90 30.47
CA THR A 151 -3.97 6.93 31.52
C THR A 151 -2.47 6.98 31.89
N GLY A 152 -1.68 7.74 31.14
CA GLY A 152 -0.25 7.92 31.35
C GLY A 152 0.61 6.72 30.98
N ILE A 153 0.05 5.68 30.34
CA ILE A 153 0.79 4.52 29.81
C ILE A 153 1.84 4.99 28.79
N LEU A 154 1.52 6.04 28.03
CA LEU A 154 2.47 6.74 27.16
C LEU A 154 2.94 8.05 27.82
N GLN A 155 4.25 8.20 27.97
CA GLN A 155 4.92 9.40 28.45
C GLN A 155 5.19 10.37 27.30
N GLY A 156 4.79 11.62 27.43
CA GLY A 156 4.94 12.61 26.37
C GLY A 156 4.23 13.92 26.70
N ASN A 157 4.41 14.91 25.84
CA ASN A 157 3.75 16.22 25.91
C ASN A 157 2.79 16.40 24.72
N ALA A 158 2.14 17.56 24.64
CA ALA A 158 1.25 17.89 23.53
C ALA A 158 1.92 17.79 22.14
N GLY A 159 3.25 17.90 22.07
CA GLY A 159 4.02 17.73 20.83
C GLY A 159 3.97 16.29 20.30
N LEU A 160 3.99 15.29 21.19
CA LEU A 160 3.81 13.89 20.80
C LEU A 160 2.41 13.66 20.23
N ASP A 161 1.39 14.22 20.89
CA ASP A 161 -0.01 14.02 20.51
C ASP A 161 -0.26 14.59 19.11
N ALA A 162 0.19 15.83 18.86
CA ALA A 162 0.14 16.44 17.54
C ALA A 162 0.90 15.61 16.50
N ARG A 163 2.11 15.15 16.82
CA ARG A 163 2.95 14.41 15.88
C ARG A 163 2.38 13.04 15.52
N PHE A 164 1.86 12.30 16.49
CA PHE A 164 1.27 10.98 16.25
C PHE A 164 0.01 11.07 15.41
N LEU A 165 -0.88 12.02 15.73
CA LEU A 165 -2.11 12.25 14.96
C LEU A 165 -1.80 12.75 13.54
N GLU A 166 -0.77 13.59 13.38
CA GLU A 166 -0.29 14.04 12.06
C GLU A 166 0.17 12.84 11.20
N GLU A 167 0.90 11.89 11.77
CA GLU A 167 1.32 10.68 11.05
C GLU A 167 0.14 9.76 10.69
N GLY A 168 -0.87 9.65 11.56
CA GLY A 168 -2.13 8.97 11.24
C GLY A 168 -2.89 9.63 10.07
N CYS A 169 -2.98 10.96 10.06
CA CYS A 169 -3.58 11.72 8.96
C CYS A 169 -2.79 11.58 7.65
N LYS A 170 -1.45 11.59 7.71
CA LYS A 170 -0.58 11.35 6.55
C LYS A 170 -0.75 9.94 5.99
N LEU A 171 -0.82 8.94 6.86
CA LEU A 171 -1.10 7.55 6.46
C LEU A 171 -2.43 7.46 5.71
N ARG A 172 -3.50 8.01 6.30
CA ARG A 172 -4.83 8.08 5.67
C ARG A 172 -4.77 8.79 4.31
N ALA A 173 -4.05 9.91 4.20
CA ALA A 173 -3.93 10.66 2.96
C ALA A 173 -3.21 9.85 1.86
N VAL A 174 -2.12 9.17 2.19
CA VAL A 174 -1.40 8.31 1.23
C VAL A 174 -2.26 7.15 0.77
N CYS A 175 -3.00 6.51 1.67
CA CYS A 175 -3.96 5.45 1.32
C CYS A 175 -5.08 5.96 0.41
N GLY A 176 -5.57 7.19 0.67
CA GLY A 176 -6.53 7.88 -0.18
C GLY A 176 -6.00 8.10 -1.60
N ASN A 177 -4.77 8.60 -1.74
CA ASN A 177 -4.15 8.82 -3.04
C ASN A 177 -4.06 7.53 -3.87
N ILE A 178 -3.73 6.39 -3.25
CA ILE A 178 -3.69 5.09 -3.95
C ILE A 178 -5.08 4.75 -4.52
N ALA A 179 -6.13 4.92 -3.72
CA ALA A 179 -7.50 4.64 -4.14
C ALA A 179 -8.00 5.62 -5.21
N ASP A 180 -7.70 6.92 -5.06
CA ASP A 180 -8.10 7.97 -5.99
C ASP A 180 -7.41 7.80 -7.34
N ASP A 181 -6.11 7.53 -7.34
CA ASP A 181 -5.33 7.26 -8.55
C ASP A 181 -5.82 6.00 -9.28
N ALA A 182 -6.21 4.95 -8.53
CA ALA A 182 -6.81 3.74 -9.11
C ALA A 182 -8.23 3.98 -9.66
N ALA A 183 -8.99 4.92 -9.08
CA ALA A 183 -10.33 5.29 -9.52
C ALA A 183 -10.32 6.26 -10.71
N ALA A 184 -9.25 7.04 -10.87
CA ALA A 184 -9.05 7.98 -11.97
C ALA A 184 -7.92 7.52 -12.91
N PRO A 185 -8.07 6.36 -13.58
CA PRO A 185 -7.06 5.89 -14.52
C PRO A 185 -6.94 6.84 -15.72
N MET A 186 -5.85 6.68 -16.47
CA MET A 186 -5.65 7.40 -17.72
C MET A 186 -6.89 7.27 -18.64
N PRO A 187 -7.32 8.37 -19.30
CA PRO A 187 -8.55 8.35 -20.11
C PRO A 187 -8.55 7.22 -21.13
N LEU A 188 -9.62 6.41 -21.12
CA LEU A 188 -9.75 5.25 -22.01
C LEU A 188 -9.63 5.63 -23.50
N SER A 189 -10.13 6.81 -23.87
CA SER A 189 -10.00 7.36 -25.22
C SER A 189 -8.55 7.52 -25.65
N TYR A 190 -7.66 7.92 -24.74
CA TYR A 190 -6.25 8.06 -25.01
C TYR A 190 -5.58 6.69 -25.20
N VAL A 191 -5.88 5.72 -24.33
CA VAL A 191 -5.39 4.34 -24.47
C VAL A 191 -5.82 3.73 -25.82
N HIS A 192 -7.09 3.92 -26.21
CA HIS A 192 -7.60 3.45 -27.49
C HIS A 192 -6.94 4.13 -28.69
N LEU A 193 -6.63 5.43 -28.60
CA LEU A 193 -5.90 6.13 -29.65
C LEU A 193 -4.52 5.52 -29.89
N VAL A 194 -3.75 5.27 -28.81
CA VAL A 194 -2.42 4.65 -28.92
C VAL A 194 -2.52 3.23 -29.47
N GLN A 195 -3.51 2.44 -29.01
CA GLN A 195 -3.78 1.10 -29.51
C GLN A 195 -4.05 1.11 -31.02
N LEU A 196 -4.99 1.94 -31.47
CA LEU A 196 -5.36 2.03 -32.89
C LEU A 196 -4.16 2.44 -33.74
N LEU A 197 -3.34 3.37 -33.26
CA LEU A 197 -2.14 3.84 -33.96
C LEU A 197 -1.10 2.72 -34.12
N VAL A 198 -0.84 1.97 -33.05
CA VAL A 198 0.09 0.83 -33.07
C VAL A 198 -0.43 -0.32 -33.94
N ASP A 199 -1.72 -0.69 -33.81
CA ASP A 199 -2.30 -1.76 -34.61
C ASP A 199 -2.31 -1.40 -36.11
N THR A 200 -2.67 -0.16 -36.45
CA THR A 200 -2.64 0.30 -37.85
C THR A 200 -1.21 0.26 -38.41
N LEU A 201 -0.21 0.67 -37.63
CA LEU A 201 1.20 0.57 -38.03
C LEU A 201 1.60 -0.89 -38.29
N VAL A 202 1.27 -1.78 -37.36
CA VAL A 202 1.66 -3.19 -37.44
C VAL A 202 0.98 -3.91 -38.61
N VAL A 203 -0.31 -3.62 -38.85
CA VAL A 203 -1.07 -4.20 -39.98
C VAL A 203 -0.53 -3.72 -41.34
N LEU A 204 -0.10 -2.45 -41.43
CA LEU A 204 0.44 -1.89 -42.67
C LEU A 204 1.92 -2.20 -42.90
N ALA A 205 2.66 -2.65 -41.87
CA ALA A 205 4.08 -2.96 -41.94
C ALA A 205 4.48 -3.90 -43.09
N PRO A 206 3.85 -5.07 -43.30
CA PRO A 206 4.26 -5.98 -44.38
C PRO A 206 4.09 -5.35 -45.77
N PHE A 207 3.01 -4.61 -46.00
CA PHE A 207 2.74 -3.95 -47.28
C PHE A 207 3.71 -2.79 -47.55
N ALA A 208 4.06 -2.02 -46.52
CA ALA A 208 4.94 -0.87 -46.66
C ALA A 208 6.43 -1.26 -46.81
N LEU A 209 6.83 -2.40 -46.22
CA LEU A 209 8.23 -2.85 -46.21
C LEU A 209 8.57 -3.73 -47.42
N TYR A 210 7.60 -4.43 -48.01
CA TYR A 210 7.82 -5.35 -49.13
C TYR A 210 8.54 -4.71 -50.33
N PRO A 211 8.18 -3.49 -50.80
CA PRO A 211 8.87 -2.88 -51.95
C PRO A 211 10.35 -2.55 -51.70
N LYS A 212 10.77 -2.43 -50.43
CA LYS A 212 12.13 -2.05 -50.05
C LYS A 212 13.01 -3.24 -49.69
N LEU A 213 12.42 -4.28 -49.10
CA LEU A 213 13.14 -5.39 -48.49
C LEU A 213 12.84 -6.75 -49.15
N GLY A 214 11.85 -6.83 -50.03
CA GLY A 214 11.46 -8.05 -50.73
C GLY A 214 11.12 -9.19 -49.76
N VAL A 215 11.73 -10.35 -49.95
CA VAL A 215 11.48 -11.56 -49.14
C VAL A 215 11.87 -11.37 -47.66
N LEU A 216 12.84 -10.49 -47.36
CA LEU A 216 13.27 -10.22 -45.97
C LEU A 216 12.14 -9.61 -45.11
N THR A 217 11.11 -9.03 -45.74
CA THR A 217 9.93 -8.51 -45.04
C THR A 217 9.21 -9.56 -44.22
N ILE A 218 9.23 -10.83 -44.65
CA ILE A 218 8.59 -11.94 -43.93
C ILE A 218 9.24 -12.12 -42.54
N ALA A 219 10.56 -12.00 -42.46
CA ALA A 219 11.30 -12.14 -41.21
C ALA A 219 11.26 -10.86 -40.36
N LEU A 220 11.33 -9.68 -40.98
CA LEU A 220 11.44 -8.40 -40.28
C LEU A 220 10.09 -7.84 -39.77
N SER A 221 8.97 -8.17 -40.42
CA SER A 221 7.65 -7.70 -39.97
C SER A 221 7.27 -8.21 -38.57
N PRO A 222 7.46 -9.51 -38.24
CA PRO A 222 7.27 -10.02 -36.88
C PRO A 222 8.11 -9.31 -35.81
N VAL A 223 9.35 -8.92 -36.15
CA VAL A 223 10.23 -8.17 -35.23
C VAL A 223 9.62 -6.82 -34.89
N LEU A 224 9.09 -6.11 -35.89
CA LEU A 224 8.39 -4.84 -35.67
C LEU A 224 7.09 -5.01 -34.88
N VAL A 225 6.32 -6.06 -35.16
CA VAL A 225 5.12 -6.41 -34.39
C VAL A 225 5.48 -6.58 -32.93
N PHE A 226 6.49 -7.41 -32.64
CA PHE A 226 6.94 -7.68 -31.29
C PHE A 226 7.41 -6.41 -30.59
N PHE A 227 8.19 -5.56 -31.28
CA PHE A 227 8.67 -4.32 -30.70
C PHE A 227 7.52 -3.37 -30.34
N TYR A 228 6.66 -3.00 -31.30
CA TYR A 228 5.61 -2.00 -31.06
C TYR A 228 4.49 -2.50 -30.17
N ARG A 229 4.06 -3.77 -30.32
CA ARG A 229 3.07 -4.37 -29.41
C ARG A 229 3.66 -4.59 -28.02
N GLY A 230 4.89 -5.09 -27.93
CA GLY A 230 5.56 -5.29 -26.64
C GLY A 230 5.68 -3.97 -25.86
N PHE A 231 6.03 -2.88 -26.54
CA PHE A 231 6.08 -1.54 -25.92
C PHE A 231 4.72 -1.06 -25.42
N LEU A 232 3.67 -1.32 -26.18
CA LEU A 232 2.31 -0.94 -25.81
C LEU A 232 1.80 -1.78 -24.63
N GLU A 233 2.01 -3.09 -24.65
CA GLU A 233 1.64 -3.99 -23.55
C GLU A 233 2.42 -3.67 -22.27
N LEU A 234 3.72 -3.33 -22.38
CA LEU A 234 4.49 -2.82 -21.26
C LEU A 234 3.87 -1.54 -20.69
N SER A 235 3.49 -0.58 -21.54
CA SER A 235 2.85 0.67 -21.10
C SER A 235 1.53 0.40 -20.37
N LYS A 236 0.69 -0.50 -20.90
CA LYS A 236 -0.56 -0.91 -20.24
C LYS A 236 -0.30 -1.59 -18.90
N SER A 237 0.75 -2.40 -18.80
CA SER A 237 1.09 -3.06 -17.54
C SER A 237 1.41 -2.09 -16.41
N PHE A 238 2.02 -0.94 -16.73
CA PHE A 238 2.28 0.11 -15.76
C PHE A 238 1.02 0.83 -15.28
N LEU A 239 -0.07 0.82 -16.06
CA LEU A 239 -1.34 1.41 -15.66
C LEU A 239 -2.11 0.57 -14.63
N ASP A 240 -1.77 -0.70 -14.47
CA ASP A 240 -2.38 -1.61 -13.50
C ASP A 240 -1.31 -2.29 -12.61
N PRO A 241 -0.69 -1.53 -11.69
CA PRO A 241 0.40 -2.05 -10.85
C PRO A 241 -0.03 -3.15 -9.87
N PHE A 242 -1.34 -3.34 -9.66
CA PHE A 242 -1.89 -4.30 -8.72
C PHE A 242 -2.48 -5.54 -9.40
N GLY A 243 -2.54 -5.58 -10.73
CA GLY A 243 -3.06 -6.72 -11.48
C GLY A 243 -4.58 -6.88 -11.42
N ASN A 244 -5.31 -5.77 -11.23
CA ASN A 244 -6.77 -5.78 -11.13
C ASN A 244 -7.48 -6.02 -12.48
N GLY A 245 -6.78 -5.86 -13.60
CA GLY A 245 -7.29 -5.97 -14.97
C GLY A 245 -6.71 -7.15 -15.75
N ASP A 246 -6.29 -8.22 -15.07
CA ASP A 246 -5.72 -9.44 -15.66
C ASP A 246 -4.41 -9.19 -16.45
N SER A 247 -3.68 -8.14 -16.09
CA SER A 247 -2.34 -7.87 -16.62
C SER A 247 -1.38 -9.00 -16.23
N LEU A 248 -0.76 -9.65 -17.23
CA LEU A 248 0.25 -10.71 -17.08
C LEU A 248 1.60 -10.21 -16.53
N ALA A 249 1.67 -8.95 -16.08
CA ALA A 249 2.91 -8.29 -15.71
C ALA A 249 3.30 -8.50 -14.24
N GLU A 250 4.54 -8.13 -13.92
CA GLU A 250 5.07 -8.09 -12.55
C GLU A 250 4.34 -7.02 -11.72
N ASN A 251 3.24 -7.43 -11.09
CA ASN A 251 2.47 -6.61 -10.17
C ASN A 251 3.22 -6.45 -8.83
N PHE A 252 2.85 -5.43 -8.06
CA PHE A 252 3.37 -5.30 -6.69
C PHE A 252 2.98 -6.51 -5.85
N SER A 253 3.98 -7.19 -5.29
CA SER A 253 3.77 -8.31 -4.38
C SER A 253 3.20 -7.83 -3.04
N VAL A 254 1.88 -7.80 -2.95
CA VAL A 254 1.17 -7.40 -1.73
C VAL A 254 1.50 -8.33 -0.56
N SER A 255 1.72 -9.62 -0.81
CA SER A 255 2.19 -10.56 0.22
C SER A 255 3.50 -10.12 0.85
N CYS A 256 4.48 -9.69 0.04
CA CYS A 256 5.74 -9.14 0.54
C CYS A 256 5.49 -7.91 1.41
N LEU A 257 4.63 -6.98 0.97
CA LEU A 257 4.30 -5.78 1.75
C LEU A 257 3.66 -6.14 3.10
N LEU A 258 2.76 -7.11 3.12
CA LEU A 258 2.13 -7.62 4.34
C LEU A 258 3.16 -8.26 5.29
N CYS A 259 4.06 -9.09 4.76
CA CYS A 259 5.15 -9.69 5.55
C CYS A 259 6.09 -8.65 6.14
N GLU A 260 6.46 -7.63 5.36
CA GLU A 260 7.32 -6.54 5.81
C GLU A 260 6.66 -5.74 6.95
N VAL A 261 5.37 -5.40 6.82
CA VAL A 261 4.64 -4.70 7.90
C VAL A 261 4.42 -5.59 9.12
N ASN A 262 4.18 -6.88 8.92
CA ASN A 262 4.11 -7.84 10.02
C ASN A 262 5.40 -7.82 10.85
N ALA A 263 6.56 -7.92 10.21
CA ALA A 263 7.86 -7.82 10.88
C ALA A 263 8.08 -6.41 11.49
N ALA A 264 7.78 -5.34 10.75
CA ALA A 264 8.01 -3.98 11.21
C ALA A 264 7.13 -3.57 12.40
N SER A 265 5.91 -4.10 12.49
CA SER A 265 4.96 -3.78 13.57
C SER A 265 5.47 -4.14 14.96
N VAL A 266 6.31 -5.18 15.06
CA VAL A 266 6.92 -5.61 16.33
C VAL A 266 8.37 -5.17 16.49
N ARG A 267 9.05 -4.83 15.38
CA ARG A 267 10.48 -4.51 15.35
C ARG A 267 10.88 -3.44 16.36
N TRP A 268 10.12 -2.34 16.45
CA TRP A 268 10.54 -1.21 17.27
C TRP A 268 10.57 -1.56 18.75
N PHE A 269 9.46 -2.02 19.33
CA PHE A 269 9.44 -2.38 20.75
C PHE A 269 10.23 -3.65 21.06
N SER A 270 10.37 -4.59 20.12
CA SER A 270 11.26 -5.75 20.32
C SER A 270 12.74 -5.34 20.33
N SER A 271 13.13 -4.37 19.51
CA SER A 271 14.52 -3.87 19.46
C SER A 271 14.93 -3.06 20.69
N ILE A 272 13.97 -2.38 21.33
CA ILE A 272 14.22 -1.54 22.51
C ILE A 272 13.61 -2.13 23.79
N ARG A 273 13.62 -3.47 23.92
CA ARG A 273 13.11 -4.16 25.12
C ARG A 273 13.80 -3.71 26.39
N GLU A 274 15.10 -3.46 26.32
CA GLU A 274 15.94 -2.99 27.41
C GLU A 274 16.80 -1.84 26.91
N LEU A 275 16.91 -0.79 27.71
CA LEU A 275 17.73 0.38 27.38
C LEU A 275 19.16 0.15 27.85
N PRO A 276 20.18 0.59 27.07
CA PRO A 276 21.57 0.46 27.50
C PRO A 276 21.96 1.47 28.60
N PHE A 277 21.00 2.25 29.09
CA PHE A 277 21.17 3.25 30.14
C PHE A 277 19.96 3.23 31.08
N ALA A 278 20.18 3.64 32.33
CA ALA A 278 19.10 3.81 33.28
C ALA A 278 18.17 4.94 32.84
N THR A 279 16.87 4.69 32.87
CA THR A 279 15.86 5.74 32.70
C THR A 279 15.85 6.63 33.94
N HIS A 280 15.82 7.94 33.74
CA HIS A 280 15.68 8.85 34.88
C HIS A 280 14.41 8.49 35.67
N PRO A 281 14.50 8.29 37.00
CA PRO A 281 13.32 8.13 37.83
C PRO A 281 12.43 9.36 37.64
N ASP A 282 11.13 9.12 37.43
CA ASP A 282 10.11 10.13 37.24
C ASP A 282 10.42 11.40 38.06
N ALA A 283 10.44 12.56 37.41
CA ALA A 283 10.47 13.88 38.06
C ALA A 283 9.14 14.17 38.81
N LYS A 284 8.56 13.18 39.48
CA LYS A 284 7.47 13.30 40.43
C LYS A 284 8.05 13.84 41.75
N GLY A 285 8.34 15.15 41.76
CA GLY A 285 8.86 15.82 42.95
C GLY A 285 9.06 17.32 42.84
N LYS A 286 8.43 18.02 41.88
CA LYS A 286 8.59 19.47 41.70
C LYS A 286 7.28 20.25 41.60
N THR A 287 6.23 19.79 42.28
CA THR A 287 4.98 20.56 42.47
C THR A 287 4.51 20.55 43.92
N ASP A 288 5.45 20.57 44.88
CA ASP A 288 5.19 21.03 46.25
C ASP A 288 6.22 22.12 46.56
N GLY A 289 5.80 23.38 46.41
CA GLY A 289 6.59 24.55 46.80
C GLY A 289 6.88 25.55 45.67
N MET A 290 5.85 26.27 45.23
CA MET A 290 5.83 27.75 45.25
C MET A 290 4.42 28.29 44.99
#